data_AF-A0A5C8BB88-F1
#
_entry.id   AF-A0A5C8BB88-F1
#
_cell.length_a   1.000
_cell.length_b   1.000
_cell.length_c   1.000
_cell.angle_alpha   90.00
_cell.angle_beta   90.00
_cell.angle_gamma   90.00
#
_symmetry.space_group_name_H-M   'P 1'
#
loop_
_entity.id
_entity.type
_entity.pdbx_description
1 polymer ?
#
loop_
_entity_poly.entity_id
_entity_poly.type
_entity_poly.pdbx_seq_one_letter_code
_entity_poly.pdbx_strand_id
1 'polypeptide(L)'
;MMKKATHSLPDIFPIHELRNLNFGQADGHRDQYSEETFIVTSSVKQFLQNRHSLIVGAIGTGKSTLYKLLKEHSSELDEYKKDLIVPLEESLSFIELSDLARDFFKGRDEKILFQLIWKFNILLKIAIRFAKMEGFPANENEKRVNDFLRDSESNDTYTNIVTRIRNLITGANLKIETKVSDFPISFSAGLSERKTGAEKRINLEEIQRSISNAVQERGFSRATVIIDRIDKFVAGIE
;
A
#
# COMPACT_ATOMS: atom_id res chain seq x y z
N MET A 1 -1.23 -54.86 -39.97
CA MET A 1 -0.63 -55.25 -38.67
C MET A 1 0.13 -54.03 -38.13
N MET A 2 -0.43 -53.32 -37.15
CA MET A 2 0.18 -52.09 -36.59
C MET A 2 1.36 -52.46 -35.68
N LYS A 3 2.54 -51.89 -35.94
CA LYS A 3 3.67 -51.93 -35.00
C LYS A 3 3.30 -51.10 -33.76
N LYS A 4 3.19 -51.74 -32.60
CA LYS A 4 3.12 -51.03 -31.31
C LYS A 4 4.45 -50.29 -31.10
N ALA A 5 4.39 -48.96 -30.98
CA ALA A 5 5.53 -48.17 -30.54
C ALA A 5 5.81 -48.51 -29.06
N THR A 6 6.92 -49.19 -28.79
CA THR A 6 7.48 -49.31 -27.45
C THR A 6 8.13 -47.98 -27.10
N HIS A 7 7.37 -47.06 -26.52
CA HIS A 7 7.95 -45.91 -25.84
C HIS A 7 8.59 -46.44 -24.55
N SER A 8 9.90 -46.74 -24.61
CA SER A 8 10.71 -46.81 -23.40
C SER A 8 10.63 -45.43 -22.74
N LEU A 9 10.33 -45.39 -21.44
CA LEU A 9 10.48 -44.16 -20.65
C LEU A 9 11.90 -43.62 -20.89
N PRO A 10 12.08 -42.28 -21.01
CA PRO A 10 13.41 -41.71 -21.20
C PRO A 10 14.35 -42.16 -20.07
N ASP A 11 15.65 -42.12 -20.36
CA ASP A 11 16.72 -42.50 -19.44
C ASP A 11 16.46 -42.01 -18.00
N ILE A 12 16.83 -42.86 -17.04
CA ILE A 12 16.69 -42.60 -15.60
C ILE A 12 17.19 -41.18 -15.32
N PHE A 13 16.27 -40.31 -14.91
CA PHE A 13 16.58 -38.92 -14.59
C PHE A 13 17.76 -38.90 -13.61
N PRO A 14 18.85 -38.17 -13.88
CA PRO A 14 20.06 -38.24 -13.07
C PRO A 14 19.82 -37.58 -11.71
N ILE A 15 19.31 -38.35 -10.74
CA ILE A 15 18.95 -37.91 -9.39
C ILE A 15 20.14 -37.27 -8.67
N HIS A 16 21.39 -37.63 -9.02
CA HIS A 16 22.59 -37.03 -8.46
C HIS A 16 22.75 -35.55 -8.87
N GLU A 17 22.28 -35.17 -10.05
CA GLU A 17 22.28 -33.78 -10.52
C GLU A 17 21.24 -32.92 -9.79
N LEU A 18 20.18 -33.51 -9.20
CA LEU A 18 19.21 -32.75 -8.39
C LEU A 18 19.87 -32.02 -7.22
N ARG A 19 20.98 -32.55 -6.69
CA ARG A 19 21.73 -31.91 -5.59
C ARG A 19 22.50 -30.69 -6.06
N ASN A 20 22.79 -30.59 -7.35
CA ASN A 20 23.46 -29.45 -7.97
C ASN A 20 22.48 -28.37 -8.42
N LEU A 21 21.18 -28.70 -8.50
CA LEU A 21 20.13 -27.73 -8.80
C LEU A 21 19.86 -26.85 -7.58
N ASN A 22 20.15 -25.56 -7.74
CA ASN A 22 19.70 -24.54 -6.80
C ASN A 22 18.27 -24.14 -7.18
N PHE A 23 17.30 -24.62 -6.41
CA PHE A 23 15.88 -24.29 -6.61
C PHE A 23 15.47 -22.95 -5.98
N GLY A 24 16.45 -22.14 -5.56
CA GLY A 24 16.19 -20.89 -4.85
C GLY A 24 15.72 -21.14 -3.41
N GLN A 25 15.08 -20.14 -2.82
CA GLN A 25 14.46 -20.28 -1.51
C GLN A 25 12.99 -20.65 -1.66
N ALA A 26 12.50 -21.54 -0.80
CA ALA A 26 11.07 -21.90 -0.76
C ALA A 26 10.16 -20.70 -0.48
N ASP A 27 10.68 -19.66 0.18
CA ASP A 27 10.02 -18.38 0.35
C ASP A 27 10.45 -17.41 -0.77
N GLY A 28 9.60 -17.28 -1.78
CA GLY A 28 9.84 -16.43 -2.95
C GLY A 28 10.07 -14.94 -2.63
N HIS A 29 9.79 -14.48 -1.41
CA HIS A 29 10.17 -13.13 -0.97
C HIS A 29 11.68 -12.97 -0.78
N ARG A 30 12.38 -14.04 -0.39
CA ARG A 30 13.83 -14.06 -0.13
C ARG A 30 14.66 -14.56 -1.30
N ASP A 31 14.00 -15.06 -2.34
CA ASP A 31 14.68 -15.53 -3.53
C ASP A 31 15.23 -14.36 -4.34
N GLN A 32 16.53 -14.43 -4.65
CA GLN A 32 17.24 -13.42 -5.44
C GLN A 32 16.99 -13.62 -6.94
N TYR A 33 16.62 -14.82 -7.37
CA TYR A 33 16.31 -15.14 -8.77
C TYR A 33 14.82 -15.01 -9.08
N SER A 34 14.05 -14.35 -8.20
CA SER A 34 12.59 -14.29 -8.28
C SER A 34 12.07 -13.61 -9.55
N GLU A 35 12.83 -12.66 -10.12
CA GLU A 35 12.47 -12.01 -11.39
C GLU A 35 12.81 -12.90 -12.59
N GLU A 36 14.03 -13.45 -12.65
CA GLU A 36 14.51 -14.31 -13.75
C GLU A 36 13.70 -15.62 -13.89
N THR A 37 13.13 -16.09 -12.79
CA THR A 37 12.34 -17.33 -12.74
C THR A 37 10.83 -17.07 -12.73
N PHE A 38 10.39 -15.82 -12.82
CA PHE A 38 8.97 -15.48 -12.79
C PHE A 38 8.26 -15.94 -14.06
N ILE A 39 7.31 -16.86 -13.91
CA ILE A 39 6.49 -17.32 -15.03
C ILE A 39 5.18 -16.55 -15.04
N VAL A 40 4.98 -15.72 -16.07
CA VAL A 40 3.75 -14.96 -16.28
C VAL A 40 2.60 -15.90 -16.69
N THR A 41 1.82 -16.34 -15.70
CA THR A 41 0.63 -17.19 -15.92
C THR A 41 -0.55 -16.42 -16.51
N SER A 42 -1.58 -17.12 -17.00
CA SER A 42 -2.82 -16.50 -17.48
C SER A 42 -3.52 -15.65 -16.43
N SER A 43 -3.47 -16.06 -15.15
CA SER A 43 -4.04 -15.30 -14.04
C SER A 43 -3.30 -13.99 -13.81
N VAL A 44 -1.97 -14.01 -13.92
CA VAL A 44 -1.15 -12.78 -13.86
C VAL A 44 -1.49 -11.88 -15.04
N LYS A 45 -1.60 -12.41 -16.26
CA LYS A 45 -2.01 -11.61 -17.44
C LYS A 45 -3.38 -10.95 -17.24
N GLN A 46 -4.36 -11.65 -16.65
CA GLN A 46 -5.66 -11.05 -16.34
C GLN A 46 -5.56 -9.96 -15.28
N PHE A 47 -4.72 -10.15 -14.26
CA PHE A 47 -4.43 -9.12 -13.28
C PHE A 47 -3.77 -7.87 -13.91
N LEU A 48 -2.81 -8.07 -14.81
CA LEU A 48 -2.11 -7.02 -15.55
C LEU A 48 -3.04 -6.18 -16.45
N GLN A 49 -4.20 -6.72 -16.85
CA GLN A 49 -5.24 -5.93 -17.55
C GLN A 49 -5.88 -4.84 -16.68
N ASN A 50 -5.50 -4.72 -15.40
CA ASN A 50 -6.01 -3.74 -14.44
C ASN A 50 -7.55 -3.80 -14.31
N ARG A 51 -8.10 -5.01 -14.47
CA ARG A 51 -9.54 -5.31 -14.29
C ARG A 51 -9.86 -5.91 -12.92
N HIS A 52 -8.82 -6.31 -12.18
CA HIS A 52 -8.94 -6.94 -10.88
C HIS A 52 -8.03 -6.24 -9.88
N SER A 53 -8.59 -5.86 -8.72
CA SER A 53 -7.85 -5.16 -7.65
C SER A 53 -7.47 -6.05 -6.48
N LEU A 54 -7.83 -7.34 -6.53
CA LEU A 54 -7.56 -8.32 -5.48
C LEU A 54 -7.01 -9.60 -6.09
N ILE A 55 -5.94 -10.12 -5.50
CA ILE A 55 -5.34 -11.41 -5.87
C ILE A 55 -5.44 -12.35 -4.67
N VAL A 56 -6.09 -13.49 -4.86
CA VAL A 56 -6.23 -14.55 -3.85
C VAL A 56 -5.74 -15.87 -4.44
N GLY A 57 -5.05 -16.66 -3.63
CA GLY A 57 -4.51 -17.95 -4.06
C GLY A 57 -3.89 -18.72 -2.91
N ALA A 58 -3.71 -20.02 -3.07
CA ALA A 58 -3.14 -20.90 -2.05
C ALA A 58 -1.71 -20.48 -1.63
N ILE A 59 -1.22 -21.02 -0.51
CA ILE A 59 0.17 -20.83 -0.08
C ILE A 59 1.12 -21.35 -1.18
N GLY A 60 2.22 -20.63 -1.43
CA GLY A 60 3.21 -21.02 -2.44
C GLY A 60 2.85 -20.67 -3.90
N THR A 61 1.73 -20.01 -4.16
CA THR A 61 1.30 -19.65 -5.53
C THR A 61 2.02 -18.42 -6.13
N GLY A 62 3.03 -17.87 -5.46
CA GLY A 62 3.82 -16.74 -5.98
C GLY A 62 3.22 -15.35 -5.76
N LYS A 63 2.18 -15.19 -4.92
CA LYS A 63 1.57 -13.87 -4.62
C LYS A 63 2.57 -12.83 -4.08
N SER A 64 3.37 -13.22 -3.07
CA SER A 64 4.38 -12.32 -2.50
C SER A 64 5.53 -12.03 -3.47
N THR A 65 5.83 -12.96 -4.39
CA THR A 65 6.75 -12.71 -5.51
C THR A 65 6.17 -11.65 -6.44
N LEU A 66 4.91 -11.78 -6.87
CA LEU A 66 4.25 -10.76 -7.69
C LEU A 66 4.20 -9.39 -7.00
N TYR A 67 3.92 -9.34 -5.70
CA TYR A 67 4.00 -8.11 -4.90
C TYR A 67 5.40 -7.49 -4.92
N LYS A 68 6.45 -8.31 -4.74
CA LYS A 68 7.85 -7.87 -4.81
C LYS A 68 8.19 -7.31 -6.19
N LEU A 69 7.81 -7.99 -7.27
CA LEU A 69 8.05 -7.55 -8.64
C LEU A 69 7.34 -6.22 -8.95
N LEU A 70 6.12 -6.01 -8.44
CA LEU A 70 5.44 -4.71 -8.53
C LEU A 70 6.23 -3.62 -7.79
N LYS A 71 6.65 -3.90 -6.55
CA LYS A 71 7.42 -2.95 -5.71
C LYS A 71 8.76 -2.56 -6.36
N GLU A 72 9.41 -3.50 -7.05
CA GLU A 72 10.71 -3.33 -7.69
C GLU A 72 10.64 -2.78 -9.12
N HIS A 73 9.44 -2.50 -9.65
CA HIS A 73 9.21 -2.08 -11.03
C HIS A 73 9.82 -3.06 -12.06
N SER A 74 9.61 -4.36 -11.82
CA SER A 74 10.12 -5.43 -12.67
C SER A 74 9.79 -5.22 -14.14
N SER A 75 10.74 -5.63 -14.99
CA SER A 75 10.58 -5.54 -16.44
C SER A 75 9.48 -6.44 -17.00
N GLU A 76 9.10 -7.49 -16.27
CA GLU A 76 8.03 -8.43 -16.61
C GLU A 76 6.62 -7.86 -16.43
N LEU A 77 6.49 -6.72 -15.74
CA LEU A 77 5.21 -6.08 -15.40
C LEU A 77 5.07 -4.71 -16.09
N ASP A 78 5.22 -4.71 -17.43
CA ASP A 78 5.24 -3.50 -18.28
C ASP A 78 4.04 -2.56 -18.04
N GLU A 79 2.86 -3.09 -17.76
CA GLU A 79 1.64 -2.30 -17.53
C GLU A 79 1.77 -1.34 -16.34
N TYR A 80 2.64 -1.64 -15.37
CA TYR A 80 2.85 -0.84 -14.16
C TYR A 80 4.16 -0.03 -14.18
N LYS A 81 4.97 -0.11 -15.25
CA LYS A 81 6.25 0.62 -15.34
C LYS A 81 6.11 2.14 -15.22
N LYS A 82 4.99 2.68 -15.70
CA LYS A 82 4.72 4.14 -15.69
C LYS A 82 3.94 4.58 -14.45
N ASP A 83 3.61 3.66 -13.55
CA ASP A 83 2.88 3.97 -12.33
C ASP A 83 3.85 4.33 -11.21
N LEU A 84 3.42 5.22 -10.32
CA LEU A 84 4.06 5.40 -9.04
C LEU A 84 3.60 4.29 -8.10
N ILE A 85 4.45 3.28 -7.88
CA ILE A 85 4.15 2.17 -6.97
C ILE A 85 4.38 2.60 -5.52
N VAL A 86 3.33 2.44 -4.70
CA VAL A 86 3.32 2.81 -3.28
C VAL A 86 2.97 1.58 -2.43
N PRO A 87 3.97 0.90 -1.86
CA PRO A 87 3.74 -0.25 -1.00
C PRO A 87 3.26 0.16 0.39
N LEU A 88 2.23 -0.53 0.89
CA LEU A 88 1.74 -0.46 2.26
C LEU A 88 2.12 -1.74 3.01
N GLU A 89 3.24 -1.67 3.72
CA GLU A 89 3.85 -2.83 4.40
C GLU A 89 3.60 -2.84 5.92
N GLU A 90 3.09 -1.75 6.48
CA GLU A 90 2.77 -1.68 7.90
C GLU A 90 1.53 -2.51 8.21
N SER A 91 1.65 -3.44 9.16
CA SER A 91 0.48 -4.09 9.76
C SER A 91 -0.30 -3.06 10.57
N LEU A 92 -1.56 -2.83 10.18
CA LEU A 92 -2.49 -2.02 10.94
C LEU A 92 -3.26 -2.93 11.87
N SER A 93 -3.08 -2.79 13.19
CA SER A 93 -3.85 -3.58 14.14
C SER A 93 -5.31 -3.12 14.13
N PHE A 94 -6.23 -4.03 13.83
CA PHE A 94 -7.67 -3.76 13.91
C PHE A 94 -8.09 -3.36 15.33
N ILE A 95 -7.45 -3.93 16.35
CA ILE A 95 -7.72 -3.60 17.75
C ILE A 95 -7.35 -2.13 18.01
N GLU A 96 -6.16 -1.71 17.59
CA GLU A 96 -5.71 -0.31 17.77
C GLU A 96 -6.59 0.67 16.98
N LEU A 97 -7.03 0.29 15.78
CA LEU A 97 -7.98 1.07 14.99
C LEU A 97 -9.34 1.18 15.67
N SER A 98 -9.85 0.08 16.24
CA SER A 98 -11.13 0.05 16.96
C SER A 98 -11.07 0.83 18.27
N ASP A 99 -9.95 0.79 18.99
CA ASP A 99 -9.76 1.60 20.20
C ASP A 99 -9.68 3.08 19.85
N LEU A 100 -8.94 3.45 18.79
CA LEU A 100 -8.94 4.82 18.27
C LEU A 100 -10.35 5.26 17.83
N ALA A 101 -11.14 4.34 17.27
CA ALA A 101 -12.55 4.57 16.97
C ALA A 101 -13.38 4.91 18.20
N ARG A 102 -13.22 4.11 19.24
CA ARG A 102 -13.98 4.25 20.47
C ARG A 102 -13.61 5.52 21.24
N ASP A 103 -12.34 5.88 21.24
CA ASP A 103 -11.81 7.01 22.01
C ASP A 103 -12.25 8.36 21.43
N PHE A 104 -12.19 8.51 20.10
CA PHE A 104 -12.41 9.80 19.45
C PHE A 104 -13.77 9.93 18.75
N PHE A 105 -14.51 8.83 18.59
CA PHE A 105 -15.69 8.80 17.71
C PHE A 105 -16.94 8.14 18.33
N LYS A 106 -17.14 8.28 19.65
CA LYS A 106 -18.36 7.84 20.33
C LYS A 106 -19.61 8.35 19.61
N GLY A 107 -20.45 7.43 19.13
CA GLY A 107 -21.75 7.75 18.49
C GLY A 107 -21.71 7.96 16.97
N ARG A 108 -20.61 7.63 16.28
CA ARG A 108 -20.57 7.58 14.80
C ARG A 108 -20.39 6.16 14.27
N ASP A 109 -20.72 5.97 13.00
CA ASP A 109 -20.55 4.69 12.29
C ASP A 109 -19.04 4.34 12.16
N GLU A 110 -18.65 3.21 12.73
CA GLU A 110 -17.27 2.68 12.68
C GLU A 110 -16.76 2.53 11.24
N LYS A 111 -17.64 2.17 10.30
CA LYS A 111 -17.29 2.00 8.89
C LYS A 111 -16.77 3.30 8.28
N ILE A 112 -17.43 4.41 8.59
CA ILE A 112 -17.06 5.73 8.09
C ILE A 112 -15.67 6.13 8.60
N LEU A 113 -15.39 5.80 9.85
CA LEU A 113 -14.10 6.08 10.44
C LEU A 113 -13.00 5.23 9.81
N PHE A 114 -13.20 3.92 9.64
CA PHE A 114 -12.21 3.09 8.97
C PHE A 114 -11.88 3.63 7.58
N GLN A 115 -12.89 4.08 6.84
CA GLN A 115 -12.70 4.73 5.53
C GLN A 115 -11.87 6.02 5.62
N LEU A 116 -12.10 6.87 6.63
CA LEU A 116 -11.26 8.04 6.88
C LEU A 116 -9.81 7.64 7.15
N ILE A 117 -9.58 6.74 8.12
CA ILE A 117 -8.25 6.33 8.55
C ILE A 117 -7.48 5.76 7.35
N TRP A 118 -8.13 4.91 6.56
CA TRP A 118 -7.55 4.37 5.34
C TRP A 118 -7.21 5.44 4.32
N LYS A 119 -8.13 6.39 4.07
CA LYS A 119 -7.88 7.49 3.15
C LYS A 119 -6.69 8.33 3.60
N PHE A 120 -6.64 8.68 4.88
CA PHE A 120 -5.52 9.43 5.46
C PHE A 120 -4.20 8.67 5.30
N ASN A 121 -4.17 7.39 5.66
CA ASN A 121 -2.96 6.56 5.57
C ASN A 121 -2.45 6.43 4.13
N ILE A 122 -3.34 6.17 3.17
CA ILE A 122 -2.99 6.07 1.76
C ILE A 122 -2.37 7.38 1.26
N LEU A 123 -3.02 8.52 1.54
CA LEU A 123 -2.51 9.83 1.13
C LEU A 123 -1.16 10.15 1.77
N LEU A 124 -0.99 9.84 3.06
CA LEU A 124 0.27 10.02 3.78
C LEU A 124 1.39 9.18 3.17
N LYS A 125 1.13 7.92 2.81
CA LYS A 125 2.14 7.02 2.24
C LYS A 125 2.57 7.43 0.85
N ILE A 126 1.64 7.91 0.03
CA ILE A 126 1.96 8.51 -1.27
C ILE A 126 2.80 9.78 -1.06
N ALA A 127 2.44 10.64 -0.11
CA ALA A 127 3.20 11.84 0.22
C ALA A 127 4.64 11.52 0.67
N ILE A 128 4.82 10.53 1.55
CA ILE A 128 6.15 10.04 1.97
C ILE A 128 6.94 9.52 0.76
N ARG A 129 6.28 8.89 -0.22
CA ARG A 129 6.95 8.43 -1.44
C ARG A 129 7.47 9.61 -2.26
N PHE A 130 6.70 10.68 -2.41
CA PHE A 130 7.16 11.92 -3.03
C PHE A 130 8.33 12.56 -2.29
N ALA A 131 8.28 12.60 -0.96
CA ALA A 131 9.35 13.17 -0.14
C ALA A 131 10.72 12.49 -0.31
N LYS A 132 10.73 11.24 -0.79
CA LYS A 132 11.96 10.49 -1.12
C LYS A 132 12.45 10.72 -2.55
N MET A 133 11.71 11.44 -3.38
CA MET A 133 12.11 11.74 -4.76
C MET A 133 13.04 12.94 -4.81
N GLU A 134 13.97 12.93 -5.75
CA GLU A 134 14.89 14.04 -5.98
C GLU A 134 14.12 15.31 -6.37
N GLY A 135 14.55 16.45 -5.81
CA GLY A 135 13.95 17.76 -6.08
C GLY A 135 12.57 18.00 -5.45
N PHE A 136 12.10 17.15 -4.53
CA PHE A 136 10.86 17.41 -3.80
C PHE A 136 11.04 18.48 -2.71
N PRO A 137 10.11 19.45 -2.55
CA PRO A 137 8.97 19.74 -3.44
C PRO A 137 9.39 20.57 -4.67
N ALA A 138 8.92 20.18 -5.86
CA ALA A 138 9.30 20.82 -7.13
C ALA A 138 8.25 21.82 -7.68
N ASN A 139 6.98 21.63 -7.34
CA ASN A 139 5.85 22.41 -7.88
C ASN A 139 4.83 22.76 -6.78
N GLU A 140 3.82 23.57 -7.12
CA GLU A 140 2.80 24.02 -6.15
C GLU A 140 1.99 22.87 -5.54
N ASN A 141 1.71 21.82 -6.32
CA ASN A 141 1.00 20.65 -5.81
C ASN A 141 1.86 19.89 -4.79
N GLU A 142 3.15 19.69 -5.07
CA GLU A 142 4.11 19.09 -4.16
C GLU A 142 4.36 19.93 -2.91
N LYS A 143 4.33 21.26 -3.01
CA LYS A 143 4.37 22.14 -1.83
C LYS A 143 3.19 21.86 -0.90
N ARG A 144 1.97 21.72 -1.43
CA ARG A 144 0.79 21.34 -0.63
C ARG A 144 0.93 19.94 -0.02
N VAL A 145 1.49 18.99 -0.76
CA VAL A 145 1.79 17.64 -0.24
C VAL A 145 2.82 17.72 0.88
N ASN A 146 3.84 18.57 0.75
CA ASN A 146 4.86 18.81 1.77
C ASN A 146 4.27 19.47 3.02
N ASP A 147 3.38 20.44 2.86
CA ASP A 147 2.66 21.06 3.97
C ASP A 147 1.80 20.03 4.72
N PHE A 148 1.10 19.16 3.98
CA PHE A 148 0.37 18.03 4.58
C PHE A 148 1.28 17.08 5.36
N LEU A 149 2.48 16.77 4.86
CA LEU A 149 3.47 15.95 5.58
C LEU A 149 3.94 16.62 6.87
N ARG A 150 4.25 17.91 6.81
CA ARG A 150 4.67 18.69 7.98
C ARG A 150 3.57 18.76 9.03
N ASP A 151 2.34 18.98 8.57
CA ASP A 151 1.16 19.04 9.44
C ASP A 151 0.83 17.69 10.05
N SER A 152 1.22 16.60 9.38
CA SER A 152 1.12 15.24 9.87
C SER A 152 2.22 14.83 10.87
N GLU A 153 3.11 15.78 11.24
CA GLU A 153 4.25 15.67 12.15
C GLU A 153 4.98 14.32 12.15
N SER A 154 5.89 14.17 11.19
CA SER A 154 6.93 13.14 11.18
C SER A 154 8.19 13.61 11.92
N ASN A 155 8.14 13.79 13.25
CA ASN A 155 9.36 13.91 14.06
C ASN A 155 9.82 12.57 14.67
N ASP A 156 9.00 11.53 14.58
CA ASP A 156 9.34 10.23 15.15
C ASP A 156 9.26 9.13 14.08
N THR A 157 10.43 8.66 13.66
CA THR A 157 10.67 7.75 12.53
C THR A 157 10.07 6.34 12.76
N TYR A 158 9.53 6.07 13.96
CA TYR A 158 9.02 4.74 14.37
C TYR A 158 7.56 4.73 14.85
N THR A 159 6.79 5.78 14.61
CA THR A 159 5.37 5.80 15.03
C THR A 159 4.46 5.09 14.03
N ASN A 160 3.77 4.05 14.51
CA ASN A 160 2.64 3.38 13.84
C ASN A 160 1.60 4.43 13.39
N ILE A 161 0.98 4.23 12.23
CA ILE A 161 -0.06 5.10 11.66
C ILE A 161 -1.20 5.40 12.65
N VAL A 162 -1.60 4.46 13.52
CA VAL A 162 -2.62 4.72 14.54
C VAL A 162 -2.12 5.79 15.52
N THR A 163 -0.87 5.68 15.97
CA THR A 163 -0.22 6.68 16.83
C THR A 163 -0.09 8.03 16.12
N ARG A 164 0.22 8.05 14.82
CA ARG A 164 0.27 9.30 14.04
C ARG A 164 -1.09 9.98 13.97
N ILE A 165 -2.16 9.23 13.68
CA ILE A 165 -3.52 9.76 13.67
C ILE A 165 -3.92 10.23 15.07
N ARG A 166 -3.61 9.44 16.11
CA ARG A 166 -3.85 9.83 17.51
C ARG A 166 -3.12 11.12 17.86
N ASN A 167 -1.85 11.27 17.49
CA ASN A 167 -1.04 12.47 17.74
C ASN A 167 -1.56 13.67 16.94
N LEU A 168 -2.02 13.45 15.70
CA LEU A 168 -2.63 14.50 14.90
C LEU A 168 -3.92 15.03 15.50
N ILE A 169 -4.74 14.12 16.00
CA ILE A 169 -5.99 14.45 16.67
C ILE A 169 -5.67 15.12 18.02
N THR A 170 -4.77 14.58 18.83
CA THR A 170 -4.52 15.08 20.21
C THR A 170 -3.58 16.28 20.32
N GLY A 171 -2.61 16.41 19.42
CA GLY A 171 -1.50 17.36 19.52
C GLY A 171 -1.76 18.74 18.92
N ALA A 172 -2.75 18.87 18.03
CA ALA A 172 -3.04 20.10 17.32
C ALA A 172 -4.53 20.45 17.35
N ASN A 173 -4.85 21.74 17.29
CA ASN A 173 -6.19 22.24 16.94
C ASN A 173 -6.46 21.98 15.43
N LEU A 174 -6.36 20.71 15.03
CA LEU A 174 -6.46 20.24 13.66
C LEU A 174 -7.86 19.69 13.44
N LYS A 175 -8.55 20.24 12.44
CA LYS A 175 -9.82 19.73 11.96
C LYS A 175 -9.59 19.03 10.63
N ILE A 176 -9.80 17.72 10.59
CA ILE A 176 -9.72 16.92 9.37
C ILE A 176 -11.09 16.92 8.71
N GLU A 177 -11.16 17.40 7.48
CA GLU A 177 -12.38 17.42 6.67
C GLU A 177 -12.21 16.47 5.49
N THR A 178 -13.20 15.61 5.26
CA THR A 178 -13.22 14.65 4.16
C THR A 178 -14.65 14.42 3.68
N LYS A 179 -14.79 13.79 2.52
CA LYS A 179 -16.01 13.15 2.06
C LYS A 179 -15.84 11.64 2.04
N VAL A 180 -16.84 10.94 2.56
CA VAL A 180 -16.96 9.48 2.50
C VAL A 180 -18.31 9.14 1.91
N SER A 181 -18.31 8.46 0.76
CA SER A 181 -19.55 8.16 0.00
C SER A 181 -20.41 9.41 -0.21
N ASP A 182 -19.78 10.53 -0.60
CA ASP A 182 -20.36 11.86 -0.79
C ASP A 182 -20.89 12.60 0.45
N PHE A 183 -20.83 11.98 1.64
CA PHE A 183 -21.16 12.65 2.89
C PHE A 183 -19.95 13.42 3.45
N PRO A 184 -20.07 14.75 3.67
CA PRO A 184 -19.01 15.53 4.30
C PRO A 184 -18.89 15.14 5.76
N ILE A 185 -17.68 14.87 6.20
CA ILE A 185 -17.36 14.53 7.57
C ILE A 185 -16.21 15.40 8.01
N SER A 186 -16.44 16.08 9.13
CA SER A 186 -15.41 16.83 9.81
C SER A 186 -15.10 16.21 11.16
N PHE A 187 -13.82 16.14 11.47
CA PHE A 187 -13.30 15.58 12.69
C PHE A 187 -12.44 16.62 13.38
N SER A 188 -12.74 16.90 14.64
CA SER A 188 -12.00 17.82 15.50
C SER A 188 -11.81 17.15 16.85
N ALA A 189 -10.59 17.11 17.37
CA ALA A 189 -10.38 16.66 18.73
C ALA A 189 -10.77 17.75 19.71
N GLY A 190 -11.72 17.44 20.60
CA GLY A 190 -12.03 18.28 21.74
C GLY A 190 -11.28 17.81 22.97
N LEU A 191 -10.12 18.42 23.27
CA LEU A 191 -9.87 18.78 24.66
C LEU A 191 -10.63 20.09 24.87
N SER A 192 -11.74 19.97 25.56
CA SER A 192 -12.52 21.07 26.08
C SER A 192 -11.62 22.05 26.81
N GLU A 193 -11.86 23.34 26.52
CA GLU A 193 -11.41 24.52 27.26
C GLU A 193 -10.01 25.07 26.91
N ARG A 194 -10.08 26.21 26.19
CA ARG A 194 -9.04 27.20 25.93
C ARG A 194 -7.96 26.80 24.92
N LYS A 195 -8.10 27.30 23.69
CA LYS A 195 -6.97 27.81 22.90
C LYS A 195 -7.44 28.78 21.82
N THR A 196 -7.02 30.04 21.97
CA THR A 196 -7.24 31.21 21.11
C THR A 196 -6.29 31.22 19.90
N GLY A 197 -6.23 30.12 19.14
CA GLY A 197 -5.43 30.01 17.93
C GLY A 197 -6.28 29.55 16.74
N ALA A 198 -5.96 30.02 15.53
CA ALA A 198 -6.65 29.62 14.32
C ALA A 198 -6.59 28.08 14.15
N GLU A 199 -7.75 27.44 14.11
CA GLU A 199 -7.91 26.01 13.85
C GLU A 199 -7.34 25.70 12.46
N LYS A 200 -6.32 24.83 12.39
CA LYS A 200 -5.75 24.41 11.11
C LYS A 200 -6.65 23.34 10.52
N ARG A 201 -6.98 23.42 9.23
CA ARG A 201 -7.87 22.46 8.57
C ARG A 201 -7.11 21.66 7.53
N ILE A 202 -7.21 20.33 7.60
CA ILE A 202 -6.69 19.43 6.56
C ILE A 202 -7.88 18.91 5.78
N ASN A 203 -7.97 19.28 4.50
CA ASN A 203 -8.97 18.77 3.57
C ASN A 203 -8.38 17.61 2.75
N LEU A 204 -8.84 16.39 3.01
CA LEU A 204 -8.30 15.20 2.35
C LEU A 204 -8.62 15.13 0.85
N GLU A 205 -9.70 15.77 0.38
CA GLU A 205 -9.97 15.86 -1.06
C GLU A 205 -8.98 16.77 -1.76
N GLU A 206 -8.60 17.89 -1.14
CA GLU A 206 -7.61 18.81 -1.70
C GLU A 206 -6.22 18.18 -1.74
N ILE A 207 -5.86 17.43 -0.71
CA ILE A 207 -4.62 16.65 -0.69
C ILE A 207 -4.65 15.57 -1.77
N GLN A 208 -5.75 14.82 -1.90
CA GLN A 208 -5.90 13.82 -2.96
C GLN A 208 -5.76 14.42 -4.36
N ARG A 209 -6.37 15.60 -4.61
CA ARG A 209 -6.21 16.30 -5.90
C ARG A 209 -4.78 16.76 -6.12
N SER A 210 -4.14 17.33 -5.11
CA SER A 210 -2.73 17.78 -5.20
C SER A 210 -1.80 16.60 -5.48
N ILE A 211 -2.01 15.46 -4.82
CA ILE A 211 -1.29 14.21 -5.11
C ILE A 211 -1.53 13.76 -6.55
N SER A 212 -2.78 13.73 -7.00
CA SER A 212 -3.12 13.28 -8.36
C SER A 212 -2.45 14.14 -9.44
N ASN A 213 -2.41 15.46 -9.23
CA ASN A 213 -1.73 16.40 -10.11
C ASN A 213 -0.19 16.22 -10.05
N ALA A 214 0.39 16.10 -8.86
CA ALA A 214 1.82 15.89 -8.68
C ALA A 214 2.31 14.59 -9.35
N VAL A 215 1.51 13.52 -9.29
CA VAL A 215 1.77 12.25 -10.00
C VAL A 215 1.92 12.50 -11.51
N GLN A 216 0.97 13.22 -12.11
CA GLN A 216 0.98 13.55 -13.53
C GLN A 216 2.13 14.49 -13.90
N GLU A 217 2.40 15.52 -13.10
CA GLU A 217 3.48 16.49 -13.31
C GLU A 217 4.87 15.83 -13.26
N ARG A 218 5.03 14.76 -12.47
CA ARG A 218 6.24 13.92 -12.44
C ARG A 218 6.30 12.89 -13.59
N GLY A 219 5.30 12.86 -14.46
CA GLY A 219 5.26 11.97 -15.64
C GLY A 219 4.75 10.56 -15.35
N PHE A 220 4.22 10.30 -14.16
CA PHE A 220 3.57 9.02 -13.85
C PHE A 220 2.13 8.99 -14.39
N SER A 221 1.67 7.79 -14.78
CA SER A 221 0.31 7.60 -15.29
C SER A 221 -0.73 7.64 -14.17
N ARG A 222 -0.40 7.07 -13.00
CA ARG A 222 -1.21 7.07 -11.78
C ARG A 222 -0.33 6.70 -10.57
N ALA A 223 -0.86 6.86 -9.37
CA ALA A 223 -0.32 6.20 -8.18
C ALA A 223 -1.05 4.88 -7.94
N THR A 224 -0.30 3.78 -7.87
CA THR A 224 -0.82 2.44 -7.62
C THR A 224 -0.37 1.99 -6.24
N VAL A 225 -1.33 1.89 -5.33
CA VAL A 225 -1.12 1.49 -3.94
C VAL A 225 -1.26 -0.02 -3.84
N ILE A 226 -0.24 -0.69 -3.35
CA ILE A 226 -0.21 -2.15 -3.21
C ILE A 226 -0.15 -2.53 -1.73
N ILE A 227 -0.90 -3.57 -1.35
CA ILE A 227 -0.98 -4.10 0.01
C ILE A 227 -0.71 -5.59 -0.07
N ASP A 228 0.28 -6.09 0.67
CA ASP A 228 0.46 -7.53 0.88
C ASP A 228 -0.29 -7.96 2.16
N ARG A 229 -0.81 -9.19 2.17
CA ARG A 229 -1.42 -9.84 3.36
C ARG A 229 -2.56 -9.06 4.03
N ILE A 230 -3.61 -8.73 3.27
CA ILE A 230 -4.85 -8.14 3.80
C ILE A 230 -5.43 -8.96 4.98
N ASP A 231 -5.26 -10.28 4.97
CA ASP A 231 -5.70 -11.20 6.02
C ASP A 231 -5.01 -10.92 7.37
N LYS A 232 -3.69 -10.80 7.40
CA LYS A 232 -2.96 -10.39 8.63
C LYS A 232 -3.20 -8.92 8.98
N PHE A 233 -3.34 -8.08 7.95
CA PHE A 233 -3.60 -6.66 8.09
C PHE A 233 -4.97 -6.37 8.72
N VAL A 234 -5.99 -7.19 8.48
CA VAL A 234 -7.35 -6.99 9.03
C VAL A 234 -7.58 -7.80 10.31
N ALA A 235 -6.95 -8.97 10.46
CA ALA A 235 -7.16 -9.82 11.63
C ALA A 235 -6.33 -9.39 12.86
N GLY A 236 -5.21 -8.67 12.68
CA GLY A 236 -4.34 -8.26 13.79
C GLY A 236 -3.65 -9.44 14.52
N ILE A 237 -3.54 -10.59 13.85
CA ILE A 237 -2.90 -11.78 14.40
C ILE A 237 -1.47 -11.83 13.88
N GLU A 238 -0.50 -11.56 14.75
CA GLU A 238 0.92 -11.89 14.49
C GLU A 238 1.11 -13.40 14.32
#